data_AF-A0A940KQ00-F1
#
_entry.id   AF-A0A940KQ00-F1
#
_cell.length_a   1.000
_cell.length_b   1.000
_cell.length_c   1.000
_cell.angle_alpha   90.00
_cell.angle_beta   90.00
_cell.angle_gamma   90.00
#
_symmetry.space_group_name_H-M   'P 1'
#
loop_
_entity.id
_entity.type
_entity.pdbx_description
1 polymer ?
#
loop_
_entity_poly.entity_id
_entity_poly.type
_entity_poly.pdbx_seq_one_letter_code
_entity_poly.pdbx_strand_id
1 'polypeptide(L)'
;GTTPYVIGALEECRKNGIVTGSISCNPDSPVSAAADFPIEVVVGPEFVTGSTRMKSGTAQKLVLNMISTSAMIQLGRVEDNKMVNMQLTNEKLIDRGVKMLMERLDWSDYEKAKELLVKHGSVKKAAESVSK
;
A
#
# COMPACT_ATOMS: atom_id res chain seq x y z
N GLY A 1 15.41 8.21 -15.11
CA GLY A 1 16.09 7.58 -13.96
C GLY A 1 17.56 7.37 -14.25
N THR A 2 18.40 8.37 -13.97
CA THR A 2 19.87 8.29 -14.14
C THR A 2 20.62 8.48 -12.81
N THR A 3 19.89 8.60 -11.70
CA THR A 3 20.44 8.93 -10.38
C THR A 3 21.43 7.85 -9.91
N PRO A 4 22.74 8.15 -9.78
CA PRO A 4 23.75 7.14 -9.49
C PRO A 4 23.53 6.39 -8.16
N TYR A 5 23.02 7.09 -7.14
CA TYR A 5 22.67 6.51 -5.84
C TYR A 5 21.69 5.34 -5.98
N VAL A 6 20.65 5.49 -6.81
CA VAL A 6 19.62 4.47 -7.00
C VAL A 6 20.17 3.27 -7.78
N ILE A 7 20.96 3.54 -8.82
CA ILE A 7 21.58 2.50 -9.64
C ILE A 7 22.52 1.64 -8.79
N GLY A 8 23.42 2.26 -8.03
CA GLY A 8 24.34 1.53 -7.16
C GLY A 8 23.63 0.70 -6.10
N ALA A 9 22.51 1.20 -5.54
CA ALA A 9 21.69 0.43 -4.61
C ALA A 9 21.03 -0.79 -5.27
N LEU A 10 20.50 -0.65 -6.48
CA LEU A 10 19.88 -1.75 -7.23
C LEU A 10 20.91 -2.82 -7.60
N GLU A 11 22.07 -2.42 -8.10
CA GLU A 11 23.17 -3.32 -8.44
C GLU A 11 23.65 -4.11 -7.20
N GLU A 12 23.79 -3.43 -6.06
CA GLU A 12 24.21 -4.09 -4.82
C GLU A 12 23.13 -5.07 -4.32
N CYS A 13 21.85 -4.70 -4.35
CA CYS A 13 20.76 -5.62 -4.03
C CYS A 13 20.80 -6.89 -4.92
N ARG A 14 21.02 -6.73 -6.23
CA ARG A 14 21.10 -7.87 -7.17
C ARG A 14 22.32 -8.75 -6.92
N LYS A 15 23.49 -8.18 -6.62
CA LYS A 15 24.68 -8.95 -6.21
C LYS A 15 24.40 -9.81 -4.98
N ASN A 16 23.55 -9.32 -4.07
CA ASN A 16 23.14 -10.03 -2.86
C ASN A 16 21.90 -10.93 -3.07
N GLY A 17 21.43 -11.13 -4.30
CA GLY A 17 20.28 -11.98 -4.62
C GLY A 17 18.92 -11.43 -4.16
N ILE A 18 18.84 -10.13 -3.85
CA ILE A 18 17.60 -9.46 -3.47
C ILE A 18 16.86 -9.04 -4.74
N VAL A 19 15.59 -9.42 -4.84
CA VAL A 19 14.73 -9.03 -5.96
C VAL A 19 14.55 -7.51 -5.99
N THR A 20 14.72 -6.92 -7.17
CA THR A 20 14.66 -5.47 -7.35
C THR A 20 13.56 -5.05 -8.32
N GLY A 21 12.98 -3.88 -8.05
CA GLY A 21 12.09 -3.19 -8.98
C GLY A 21 12.45 -1.71 -9.04
N SER A 22 12.10 -1.05 -10.13
CA SER A 22 12.38 0.38 -10.30
C SER A 22 11.23 1.14 -10.93
N ILE A 23 11.17 2.45 -10.68
CA ILE A 23 10.15 3.35 -11.23
C ILE A 23 10.86 4.56 -11.87
N SER A 24 10.66 4.75 -13.17
CA SER A 24 11.21 5.88 -13.95
C SER A 24 10.11 6.57 -14.75
N CYS A 25 10.30 7.84 -15.06
CA CYS A 25 9.41 8.60 -15.96
C CYS A 25 10.03 8.92 -17.33
N ASN A 26 11.22 8.34 -17.59
CA ASN A 26 11.87 8.38 -18.90
C ASN A 26 11.95 6.94 -19.43
N PRO A 27 11.75 6.75 -20.74
CA PRO A 27 11.95 5.46 -21.38
C PRO A 27 13.42 5.04 -21.32
N ASP A 28 13.66 3.73 -21.35
CA ASP A 28 14.98 3.09 -21.44
C ASP A 28 15.97 3.63 -20.42
N SER A 29 15.51 3.83 -19.19
CA SER A 29 16.34 4.53 -18.19
C SER A 29 17.43 3.63 -17.62
N PRO A 30 18.63 4.15 -17.28
CA PRO A 30 19.67 3.35 -16.62
C PRO A 30 19.21 2.67 -15.32
N VAL A 31 18.34 3.33 -14.55
CA VAL A 31 17.69 2.75 -13.36
C VAL A 31 16.76 1.58 -13.71
N SER A 32 16.14 1.59 -14.90
CA SER A 32 15.30 0.49 -15.40
C SER A 32 16.15 -0.73 -15.76
N ALA A 33 17.28 -0.51 -16.46
CA ALA A 33 18.20 -1.58 -16.83
C ALA A 33 18.88 -2.25 -15.60
N ALA A 34 19.01 -1.51 -14.50
CA ALA A 34 19.62 -2.01 -13.26
C ALA A 34 18.67 -2.89 -12.42
N ALA A 35 17.37 -2.93 -12.70
CA ALA A 35 16.36 -3.64 -11.90
C ALA A 35 15.80 -4.89 -12.59
N ASP A 36 15.30 -5.86 -11.82
CA ASP A 36 14.68 -7.08 -12.36
C ASP A 36 13.26 -6.80 -12.90
N PHE A 37 12.51 -5.92 -12.23
CA PHE A 37 11.16 -5.52 -12.62
C PHE A 37 11.04 -4.00 -12.82
N PRO A 38 11.40 -3.48 -14.01
CA PRO A 38 11.31 -2.05 -14.29
C PRO A 38 9.86 -1.61 -14.58
N ILE A 39 9.50 -0.42 -14.08
CA ILE A 39 8.23 0.26 -14.37
C ILE A 39 8.54 1.65 -14.94
N GLU A 40 8.22 1.85 -16.21
CA GLU A 40 8.43 3.13 -16.89
C GLU A 40 7.09 3.83 -17.16
N VAL A 41 6.88 4.99 -16.53
CA VAL A 41 5.67 5.81 -16.67
C VAL A 41 6.03 7.11 -17.36
N VAL A 42 6.01 7.12 -18.69
CA VAL A 42 6.37 8.28 -19.50
C VAL A 42 5.26 9.34 -19.41
N VAL A 43 5.49 10.38 -18.61
CA VAL A 43 4.52 11.48 -18.38
C VAL A 43 4.72 12.70 -19.29
N GLY A 44 5.77 12.69 -20.13
CA GLY A 44 6.18 13.81 -20.97
C GLY A 44 6.78 14.99 -20.19
N PRO A 45 7.05 16.13 -20.85
CA PRO A 45 7.71 17.28 -20.24
C PRO A 45 6.86 17.92 -19.13
N GLU A 46 7.49 18.32 -18.03
CA GLU A 46 6.79 19.01 -16.94
C GLU A 46 6.38 20.43 -17.33
N PHE A 47 5.32 20.95 -16.71
CA PHE A 47 4.87 22.33 -16.97
C PHE A 47 5.93 23.35 -16.58
N VAL A 48 6.54 23.18 -15.41
CA VAL A 48 7.77 23.89 -15.03
C VAL A 48 8.94 22.98 -15.40
N THR A 49 9.77 23.42 -16.34
CA THR A 49 10.91 22.64 -16.85
C THR A 49 11.76 22.07 -15.73
N GLY A 50 11.89 20.74 -15.68
CA GLY A 50 12.70 20.04 -14.68
C GLY A 50 12.03 19.84 -13.30
N SER A 51 10.85 20.41 -13.06
CA SER A 51 10.12 20.26 -11.78
C SER A 51 9.39 18.91 -11.70
N THR A 52 10.15 17.82 -11.64
CA THR A 52 9.64 16.43 -11.63
C THR A 52 8.77 16.08 -10.43
N ARG A 53 8.76 16.89 -9.36
CA ARG A 53 7.81 16.75 -8.25
C ARG A 53 6.33 16.85 -8.67
N MET A 54 6.05 17.31 -9.90
CA MET A 54 4.71 17.48 -10.47
C MET A 54 4.18 16.16 -11.05
N LYS A 55 4.20 15.97 -12.38
CA LYS A 55 3.60 14.78 -13.00
C LYS A 55 4.36 13.53 -12.64
N SER A 56 5.69 13.57 -12.68
CA SER A 56 6.54 12.41 -12.38
C SER A 56 6.36 11.95 -10.92
N GLY A 57 6.35 12.88 -9.97
CA GLY A 57 6.07 12.59 -8.56
C GLY A 57 4.66 12.04 -8.32
N THR A 58 3.66 12.57 -9.04
CA THR A 58 2.29 12.06 -8.98
C THR A 58 2.21 10.63 -9.52
N ALA A 59 2.86 10.35 -10.66
CA ALA A 59 2.93 9.01 -11.24
C ALA A 59 3.59 8.01 -10.27
N GLN A 60 4.72 8.38 -9.66
CA GLN A 60 5.41 7.55 -8.67
C GLN A 60 4.50 7.23 -7.47
N LYS A 61 3.77 8.23 -6.93
CA LYS A 61 2.81 8.03 -5.84
C LYS A 61 1.72 7.02 -6.24
N LEU A 62 1.16 7.14 -7.43
CA LEU A 62 0.11 6.23 -7.90
C LEU A 62 0.62 4.80 -8.05
N VAL A 63 1.81 4.62 -8.64
CA VAL A 63 2.44 3.30 -8.79
C VAL A 63 2.73 2.67 -7.42
N LEU A 64 3.33 3.41 -6.49
CA LEU A 64 3.61 2.91 -5.13
C LEU A 64 2.32 2.55 -4.37
N ASN A 65 1.27 3.34 -4.54
CA ASN A 65 -0.05 3.02 -4.00
C ASN A 65 -0.61 1.72 -4.59
N MET A 66 -0.47 1.50 -5.90
CA MET A 66 -0.93 0.27 -6.57
C MET A 66 -0.16 -0.94 -6.07
N ILE A 67 1.18 -0.88 -6.00
CA ILE A 67 2.02 -1.99 -5.53
C ILE A 67 1.66 -2.37 -4.09
N SER A 68 1.69 -1.40 -3.17
CA SER A 68 1.42 -1.65 -1.76
C SER A 68 -0.01 -2.13 -1.52
N THR A 69 -1.02 -1.53 -2.16
CA THR A 69 -2.41 -1.93 -2.00
C THR A 69 -2.66 -3.33 -2.56
N SER A 70 -2.15 -3.63 -3.75
CA SER A 70 -2.32 -4.96 -4.38
C SER A 70 -1.66 -6.06 -3.55
N ALA A 71 -0.47 -5.81 -3.02
CA ALA A 71 0.20 -6.76 -2.12
C ALA A 71 -0.62 -7.00 -0.84
N MET A 72 -1.18 -5.94 -0.23
CA MET A 72 -2.00 -6.08 0.98
C MET A 72 -3.32 -6.81 0.73
N ILE A 73 -3.91 -6.67 -0.46
CA ILE A 73 -5.09 -7.45 -0.89
C ILE A 73 -4.72 -8.94 -0.99
N GLN A 74 -3.64 -9.28 -1.69
CA GLN A 74 -3.19 -10.67 -1.83
C GLN A 74 -2.82 -11.32 -0.50
N LEU A 75 -2.33 -10.54 0.47
CA LEU A 75 -2.06 -11.00 1.84
C LEU A 75 -3.32 -11.12 2.73
N GLY A 76 -4.52 -10.94 2.17
CA GLY A 76 -5.79 -11.07 2.90
C GLY A 76 -6.01 -10.02 3.98
N ARG A 77 -5.40 -8.83 3.84
CA ARG A 77 -5.60 -7.69 4.76
C ARG A 77 -6.76 -6.79 4.38
N VAL A 78 -7.28 -6.97 3.17
CA VAL A 78 -8.48 -6.33 2.65
C VAL A 78 -9.44 -7.45 2.26
N GLU A 79 -10.70 -7.32 2.66
CA GLU A 79 -11.77 -8.23 2.28
C GLU A 79 -12.86 -7.42 1.59
N ASP A 80 -13.21 -7.82 0.37
CA ASP A 80 -13.99 -7.00 -0.56
C ASP A 80 -13.35 -5.61 -0.75
N ASN A 81 -13.98 -4.54 -0.28
CA ASN A 81 -13.43 -3.19 -0.29
C ASN A 81 -13.06 -2.66 1.12
N LYS A 82 -13.00 -3.55 2.12
CA LYS A 82 -12.88 -3.19 3.54
C LYS A 82 -11.52 -3.55 4.12
N MET A 83 -10.87 -2.60 4.80
CA MET A 83 -9.58 -2.80 5.47
C MET A 83 -9.76 -3.49 6.83
N VAL A 84 -9.89 -4.82 6.83
CA VAL A 84 -10.22 -5.61 8.03
C VAL A 84 -9.07 -5.72 9.05
N ASN A 85 -7.85 -5.37 8.65
CA ASN A 85 -6.64 -5.36 9.49
C ASN A 85 -6.12 -3.95 9.83
N MET A 86 -7.02 -2.97 9.84
CA MET A 86 -6.71 -1.59 10.22
C MET A 86 -6.27 -1.49 11.69
N GLN A 87 -5.26 -0.66 11.96
CA GLN A 87 -4.81 -0.36 13.33
C GLN A 87 -5.74 0.67 13.99
N LEU A 88 -6.17 0.39 15.22
CA LEU A 88 -7.13 1.19 15.97
C LEU A 88 -6.42 2.31 16.77
N THR A 89 -5.80 3.26 16.07
CA THR A 89 -4.94 4.28 16.71
C THR A 89 -5.65 5.56 17.14
N ASN A 90 -6.90 5.76 16.73
CA ASN A 90 -7.70 6.92 17.11
C ASN A 90 -9.20 6.60 17.05
N GLU A 91 -10.01 7.47 17.64
CA GLU A 91 -11.47 7.29 17.74
C GLU A 91 -12.15 7.11 16.38
N LYS A 92 -11.71 7.81 15.33
CA LYS A 92 -12.28 7.64 13.97
C LYS A 92 -12.05 6.23 13.42
N LEU A 93 -10.87 5.65 13.67
CA LEU A 93 -10.54 4.30 13.22
C LEU A 93 -11.25 3.25 14.08
N ILE A 94 -11.42 3.52 15.38
CA ILE A 94 -12.25 2.69 16.26
C ILE A 94 -13.69 2.67 15.74
N ASP A 95 -14.33 3.83 15.59
CA ASP A 95 -15.72 3.93 15.10
C ASP A 95 -15.93 3.25 13.75
N ARG A 96 -15.01 3.46 12.80
CA ARG A 96 -15.04 2.77 11.51
C ARG A 96 -14.95 1.25 11.68
N GLY A 97 -14.04 0.78 12.53
CA GLY A 97 -13.89 -0.65 12.81
C GLY A 97 -15.15 -1.25 13.43
N VAL A 98 -15.81 -0.52 14.35
CA VAL A 98 -17.04 -0.97 15.01
C VAL A 98 -18.16 -1.12 13.98
N LYS A 99 -18.36 -0.11 13.13
CA LYS A 99 -19.36 -0.17 12.03
C LYS A 99 -19.09 -1.33 11.08
N MET A 100 -17.84 -1.56 10.70
CA MET A 100 -17.46 -2.69 9.85
C MET A 100 -17.76 -4.05 10.51
N LEU A 101 -17.54 -4.16 11.83
CA LEU A 101 -17.80 -5.38 12.58
C LEU A 101 -19.30 -5.64 12.75
N MET A 102 -20.06 -4.59 13.09
CA MET A 102 -21.53 -4.65 13.20
C MET A 102 -22.18 -5.09 11.90
N GLU A 103 -21.78 -4.48 10.78
CA GLU A 103 -22.29 -4.85 9.45
C GLU A 103 -21.95 -6.30 9.08
N ARG A 104 -20.75 -6.77 9.47
CA ARG A 104 -20.31 -8.14 9.18
C ARG A 104 -21.05 -9.21 9.98
N LEU A 105 -21.38 -8.91 11.24
CA LEU A 105 -22.01 -9.86 12.16
C LEU A 105 -23.53 -9.67 12.27
N ASP A 106 -24.10 -8.73 11.51
CA ASP A 106 -25.51 -8.31 11.60
C ASP A 106 -25.91 -7.91 13.04
N TRP A 107 -25.06 -7.10 13.69
CA TRP A 107 -25.29 -6.62 15.05
C TRP A 107 -25.79 -5.18 15.06
N SER A 108 -26.71 -4.89 15.97
CA SER A 108 -27.24 -3.55 16.22
C SER A 108 -26.64 -2.87 17.47
N ASP A 109 -25.95 -3.63 18.33
CA ASP A 109 -25.34 -3.11 19.56
C ASP A 109 -23.91 -2.62 19.32
N TYR A 110 -23.74 -1.29 19.34
CA TYR A 110 -22.47 -0.61 19.13
C TYR A 110 -21.46 -0.87 20.26
N GLU A 111 -21.87 -0.78 21.51
CA GLU A 111 -20.95 -0.90 22.64
C GLU A 111 -20.41 -2.34 22.74
N LYS A 112 -21.27 -3.34 22.52
CA LYS A 112 -20.83 -4.74 22.43
C LYS A 112 -19.81 -4.96 21.30
N ALA A 113 -20.06 -4.41 20.12
CA ALA A 113 -19.14 -4.51 18.99
C ALA A 113 -17.82 -3.78 19.25
N LYS A 114 -17.86 -2.62 19.92
CA LYS A 114 -16.69 -1.84 20.33
C LYS A 114 -15.83 -2.59 21.33
N GLU A 115 -16.42 -3.16 22.38
CA GLU A 115 -15.71 -3.97 23.36
C GLU A 115 -14.99 -5.15 22.69
N LEU A 116 -15.69 -5.86 21.81
CA LEU A 116 -15.12 -6.99 21.07
C LEU A 116 -13.97 -6.55 20.16
N LEU A 117 -14.16 -5.45 19.43
CA LEU A 117 -13.15 -4.89 18.53
C LEU A 117 -11.88 -4.49 19.29
N VAL A 118 -12.02 -3.75 20.40
CA VAL A 118 -10.89 -3.30 21.22
C VAL A 118 -10.17 -4.51 21.85
N LYS A 119 -10.92 -5.53 22.29
CA LYS A 119 -10.37 -6.76 22.85
C LYS A 119 -9.51 -7.54 21.85
N HIS A 120 -9.92 -7.60 20.58
CA HIS A 120 -9.22 -8.40 19.56
C HIS A 120 -8.28 -7.59 18.65
N GLY A 121 -8.37 -6.27 18.67
CA GLY A 121 -7.44 -5.32 18.03
C GLY A 121 -7.62 -5.13 16.52
N SER A 122 -8.38 -5.98 15.82
CA SER A 122 -8.77 -5.78 14.43
C SER A 122 -10.13 -6.38 14.11
N VAL A 123 -10.79 -5.88 13.07
CA VAL A 123 -12.12 -6.34 12.63
C VAL A 123 -12.07 -7.83 12.26
N LYS A 124 -11.02 -8.27 11.57
CA LYS A 124 -10.84 -9.68 11.20
C LYS A 124 -10.81 -10.61 12.42
N LYS A 125 -9.93 -10.32 13.39
CA LYS A 125 -9.79 -11.13 14.61
C LYS A 125 -11.06 -11.12 15.46
N ALA A 126 -11.75 -9.98 15.52
CA ALA A 126 -13.01 -9.85 16.25
C ALA A 126 -14.15 -10.66 15.60
N ALA A 127 -14.24 -10.68 14.27
CA ALA A 127 -15.26 -11.47 13.56
C ALA A 127 -14.99 -12.98 13.66
N GLU A 128 -13.72 -13.38 13.57
CA GLU A 128 -13.30 -14.79 13.69
C GLU A 128 -13.50 -15.36 15.10
N SER A 129 -13.51 -14.52 16.15
CA SER A 129 -13.75 -15.00 17.53
C SER A 129 -15.21 -15.32 17.84
N VAL A 130 -16.15 -14.80 17.03
CA VAL A 130 -17.60 -15.05 17.13
C VAL A 130 -18.04 -16.21 16.23
N SER A 131 -17.32 -16.43 15.13
CA SER A 131 -17.68 -17.45 14.12
C SER A 131 -17.20 -18.87 14.49
N LYS A 132 -16.67 -19.07 15.71
CA LYS A 132 -16.30 -20.38 16.28
C LYS A 132 -17.29 -20.76 17.37
#